data_AF-X1H7X8-F1
#
_entry.id   AF-X1H7X8-F1
#
_cell.length_a   1.000
_cell.length_b   1.000
_cell.length_c   1.000
_cell.angle_alpha   90.00
_cell.angle_beta   90.00
_cell.angle_gamma   90.00
#
_symmetry.space_group_name_H-M   'P 1'
#
loop_
_entity.id
_entity.type
_entity.pdbx_description
1 polymer ?
#
loop_
_entity_poly.entity_id
_entity_poly.type
_entity_poly.pdbx_seq_one_letter_code
_entity_poly.pdbx_strand_id
1 'polypeptide(L)'
;PNLTSIQRLIGDPYVREALGIDITDGYVNVNLPPGQIINGLTKLVMDIATQNKSVDDIRHKDDRVNYINEFTEEDLPDVTANPVETWELRSQISPVTPRISPRKAPSTVPGKKSTPLSTSRKTLIPSSCVLRIRQAPRINKIYRELRDLEIDLFENSGAVMFRVFLELSLEEYARGQKISFNENERLVNKLKKVADYLKNAKLMTDNELKPIRVACSSKDALFATNTLNAYVHNPYFAPKSIDLKITWDNFQKFFEAMWS
;
A
#
# COMPACT_ATOMS: atom_id res chain seq x y z
N PRO A 1 -7.61 -13.89 -12.55
CA PRO A 1 -6.95 -12.99 -13.51
C PRO A 1 -5.45 -13.33 -13.67
N ASN A 2 -5.01 -13.61 -14.89
CA ASN A 2 -3.62 -13.95 -15.16
C ASN A 2 -2.77 -12.66 -15.28
N LEU A 3 -2.21 -12.21 -14.16
CA LEU A 3 -1.44 -10.96 -14.08
C LEU A 3 -0.23 -10.95 -15.05
N THR A 4 0.31 -12.12 -15.37
CA THR A 4 1.42 -12.27 -16.31
C THR A 4 1.02 -11.99 -17.76
N SER A 5 -0.25 -12.18 -18.14
CA SER A 5 -0.78 -11.83 -19.46
C SER A 5 -0.82 -10.32 -19.67
N ILE A 6 -1.29 -9.59 -18.66
CA ILE A 6 -1.36 -8.13 -18.69
C ILE A 6 0.05 -7.53 -18.75
N GLN A 7 0.98 -8.03 -17.93
CA GLN A 7 2.39 -7.61 -17.99
C GLN A 7 3.02 -7.86 -19.36
N ARG A 8 2.67 -8.97 -20.04
CA ARG A 8 3.21 -9.29 -21.36
C ARG A 8 2.71 -8.32 -22.45
N LEU A 9 1.46 -7.89 -22.38
CA LEU A 9 0.88 -6.91 -23.31
C LEU A 9 1.46 -5.52 -23.06
N ILE A 10 1.46 -5.06 -21.81
CA ILE A 10 1.99 -3.75 -21.42
C ILE A 10 3.51 -3.67 -21.61
N GLY A 11 4.22 -4.80 -21.60
CA GLY A 11 5.66 -4.85 -21.89
C GLY A 11 6.02 -4.65 -23.37
N ASP A 12 5.06 -4.71 -24.29
CA ASP A 12 5.33 -4.53 -25.72
C ASP A 12 5.29 -3.04 -26.11
N PRO A 13 6.35 -2.49 -26.73
CA PRO A 13 6.38 -1.09 -27.15
C PRO A 13 5.25 -0.70 -28.11
N TYR A 14 4.86 -1.59 -29.03
CA TYR A 14 3.82 -1.29 -30.02
C TYR A 14 2.44 -1.20 -29.36
N VAL A 15 2.17 -2.09 -28.41
CA VAL A 15 0.93 -2.07 -27.63
C VAL A 15 0.86 -0.81 -26.75
N ARG A 16 1.99 -0.40 -26.16
CA ARG A 16 2.07 0.83 -25.37
C ARG A 16 1.81 2.08 -26.20
N GLU A 17 2.43 2.16 -27.37
CA GLU A 17 2.23 3.26 -28.32
C GLU A 17 0.76 3.37 -28.76
N ALA A 18 0.14 2.26 -29.14
CA ALA A 18 -1.27 2.22 -29.52
C ALA A 18 -2.21 2.64 -28.38
N LEU A 19 -1.88 2.29 -27.14
CA LEU A 19 -2.67 2.68 -25.95
C LEU A 19 -2.34 4.09 -25.43
N GLY A 20 -1.38 4.79 -26.03
CA GLY A 20 -0.97 6.14 -25.62
C GLY A 20 -0.30 6.19 -24.24
N ILE A 21 0.37 5.11 -23.84
CA ILE A 21 1.07 4.98 -22.55
C ILE A 21 2.55 4.73 -22.78
N ASP A 22 3.39 5.17 -21.84
CA ASP A 22 4.81 4.82 -21.78
C ASP A 22 5.17 4.31 -20.38
N ILE A 23 6.33 3.66 -20.23
CA ILE A 23 6.85 3.21 -18.95
C ILE A 23 8.27 3.72 -18.80
N THR A 24 8.47 4.61 -17.84
CA THR A 24 9.78 5.15 -17.47
C THR A 24 9.97 4.92 -15.98
N ASP A 25 11.13 4.40 -15.57
CA ASP A 25 11.47 4.12 -14.16
C ASP A 25 10.44 3.25 -13.41
N GLY A 26 9.74 2.36 -14.13
CA GLY A 26 8.72 1.47 -13.56
C GLY A 26 7.36 2.13 -13.33
N TYR A 27 7.17 3.38 -13.75
CA TYR A 27 5.91 4.12 -13.69
C TYR A 27 5.27 4.25 -15.07
N VAL A 28 3.93 4.18 -15.12
CA VAL A 28 3.17 4.40 -16.37
C VAL A 28 2.99 5.90 -16.57
N ASN A 29 3.56 6.43 -17.64
CA ASN A 29 3.50 7.84 -18.06
C ASN A 29 2.51 8.00 -19.21
N VAL A 30 1.74 9.08 -19.21
CA VAL A 30 0.70 9.35 -20.20
C VAL A 30 0.79 10.81 -20.65
N ASN A 31 0.71 11.04 -21.96
CA ASN A 31 0.74 12.39 -22.56
C ASN A 31 -0.61 12.81 -23.16
N LEU A 32 -1.66 12.02 -22.90
CA LEU A 32 -3.02 12.18 -23.40
C LEU A 32 -4.03 12.34 -22.25
N PRO A 33 -5.20 12.98 -22.49
CA PRO A 33 -6.24 13.12 -21.47
C PRO A 33 -6.72 11.77 -20.90
N PRO A 34 -6.99 11.65 -19.59
CA PRO A 34 -7.40 10.39 -18.96
C PRO A 34 -8.59 9.70 -19.65
N GLY A 35 -9.57 10.48 -20.14
CA GLY A 35 -10.76 9.94 -20.79
C GLY A 35 -10.49 9.20 -22.11
N GLN A 36 -9.36 9.45 -22.77
CA GLN A 36 -9.03 8.84 -24.07
C GLN A 36 -8.35 7.48 -23.92
N ILE A 37 -7.57 7.27 -22.85
CA ILE A 37 -6.83 6.02 -22.62
C ILE A 37 -7.64 4.94 -21.88
N ILE A 38 -8.71 5.34 -21.20
CA ILE A 38 -9.49 4.44 -20.32
C ILE A 38 -10.16 3.32 -21.11
N ASN A 39 -10.66 3.58 -22.31
CA ASN A 39 -11.39 2.59 -23.10
C ASN A 39 -10.50 1.41 -23.48
N GLY A 40 -9.34 1.69 -24.08
CA GLY A 40 -8.37 0.67 -24.48
C GLY A 40 -7.82 -0.13 -23.29
N LEU A 41 -7.48 0.55 -22.18
CA LEU A 41 -7.03 -0.12 -20.97
C LEU A 41 -8.13 -1.00 -20.35
N THR A 42 -9.37 -0.54 -20.37
CA THR A 42 -10.53 -1.29 -19.84
C THR A 42 -10.79 -2.52 -20.68
N LYS A 43 -10.81 -2.39 -22.01
CA LYS A 43 -10.98 -3.51 -22.94
C LYS A 43 -9.90 -4.57 -22.76
N LEU A 44 -8.63 -4.14 -22.71
CA LEU A 44 -7.50 -5.03 -22.47
C LEU A 44 -7.65 -5.84 -21.18
N VAL A 45 -7.99 -5.17 -20.07
CA VAL A 45 -8.18 -5.85 -18.78
C VAL A 45 -9.38 -6.79 -18.83
N MET A 46 -10.48 -6.38 -19.46
CA MET A 46 -11.70 -7.18 -19.55
C MET A 46 -11.50 -8.43 -20.41
N ASP A 47 -10.81 -8.33 -21.55
CA ASP A 47 -10.55 -9.49 -22.42
C ASP A 47 -9.72 -10.56 -21.72
N ILE A 48 -8.74 -10.16 -20.91
CA ILE A 48 -7.94 -11.09 -20.10
C ILE A 48 -8.72 -11.61 -18.88
N ALA A 49 -9.53 -10.77 -18.23
CA ALA A 49 -10.29 -11.15 -17.04
C ALA A 49 -11.42 -12.13 -17.36
N THR A 50 -12.07 -11.95 -18.52
CA THR A 50 -13.16 -12.80 -19.04
C THR A 50 -12.69 -14.01 -19.82
N GLN A 51 -11.37 -14.14 -20.05
CA GLN A 51 -10.76 -15.18 -20.89
C GLN A 51 -11.18 -15.13 -22.36
N ASN A 52 -11.66 -13.97 -22.84
CA ASN A 52 -11.88 -13.73 -24.26
C ASN A 52 -10.57 -13.82 -25.07
N LYS A 53 -9.44 -13.47 -24.44
CA LYS A 53 -8.09 -13.68 -24.96
C LYS A 53 -7.28 -14.53 -24.00
N SER A 54 -6.74 -15.63 -24.51
CA SER A 54 -5.92 -16.57 -23.75
C SER A 54 -4.45 -16.16 -23.76
N VAL A 55 -3.62 -16.88 -23.00
CA VAL A 55 -2.16 -16.68 -23.01
C VAL A 55 -1.56 -16.96 -24.38
N ASP A 56 -2.13 -17.91 -25.12
CA ASP A 56 -1.61 -18.33 -26.43
C ASP A 56 -1.89 -17.25 -27.48
N ASP A 57 -2.99 -16.51 -27.37
CA ASP A 57 -3.38 -15.41 -28.28
C ASP A 57 -2.53 -14.13 -28.11
N ILE A 58 -1.62 -14.09 -27.15
CA ILE A 58 -0.77 -12.92 -26.85
C ILE A 58 0.69 -13.32 -26.58
N ARG A 59 1.04 -14.58 -26.89
CA ARG A 59 2.30 -15.19 -26.48
C ARG A 59 3.47 -14.61 -27.26
N HIS A 60 3.34 -14.55 -28.58
CA HIS A 60 4.36 -14.04 -29.47
C HIS A 60 4.13 -12.58 -29.80
N LYS A 61 5.15 -11.94 -30.39
CA LYS A 61 5.09 -10.51 -30.72
C LYS A 61 3.98 -10.23 -31.73
N ASP A 62 3.89 -11.04 -32.77
CA ASP A 62 2.90 -10.88 -33.83
C ASP A 62 1.47 -11.05 -33.28
N ASP A 63 1.25 -11.97 -32.33
CA ASP A 63 -0.05 -12.15 -31.68
C ASP A 63 -0.49 -10.90 -30.91
N ARG A 64 0.43 -10.23 -30.22
CA ARG A 64 0.14 -8.98 -29.51
C ARG A 64 -0.17 -7.82 -30.45
N VAL A 65 0.55 -7.74 -31.57
CA VAL A 65 0.30 -6.76 -32.63
C VAL A 65 -1.07 -7.00 -33.26
N ASN A 66 -1.40 -8.25 -33.58
CA ASN A 66 -2.71 -8.61 -34.11
C ASN A 66 -3.83 -8.28 -33.12
N TYR A 67 -3.63 -8.61 -31.84
CA TYR A 67 -4.59 -8.29 -30.79
C TYR A 67 -4.88 -6.79 -30.68
N ILE A 68 -3.85 -5.95 -30.60
CA ILE A 68 -4.06 -4.50 -30.46
C ILE A 68 -4.67 -3.88 -31.72
N ASN A 69 -4.43 -4.46 -32.90
CA ASN A 69 -5.05 -4.04 -34.16
C ASN A 69 -6.53 -4.41 -34.28
N GLU A 70 -7.07 -5.26 -33.40
CA GLU A 70 -8.51 -5.53 -33.31
C GLU A 70 -9.28 -4.41 -32.58
N PHE A 71 -8.58 -3.43 -32.00
CA PHE A 71 -9.18 -2.31 -31.29
C PHE A 71 -9.78 -1.32 -32.29
N THR A 72 -11.00 -0.85 -32.01
CA THR A 72 -11.66 0.13 -32.89
C THR A 72 -11.19 1.55 -32.56
N GLU A 73 -11.57 2.52 -33.39
CA GLU A 73 -11.34 3.94 -33.12
C GLU A 73 -11.96 4.42 -31.79
N GLU A 74 -12.95 3.70 -31.25
CA GLU A 74 -13.57 3.98 -29.95
C GLU A 74 -12.76 3.43 -28.76
N ASP A 75 -11.94 2.41 -29.02
CA ASP A 75 -11.09 1.76 -28.03
C ASP A 75 -9.70 2.43 -27.93
N LEU A 76 -9.22 3.04 -29.02
CA LEU A 76 -7.91 3.67 -29.09
C LEU A 76 -8.01 5.19 -28.84
N PRO A 77 -6.97 5.80 -28.25
CA PRO A 77 -6.95 7.23 -28.04
C PRO A 77 -6.78 8.00 -29.36
N ASP A 78 -7.40 9.18 -29.45
CA ASP A 78 -7.21 10.08 -30.59
C ASP A 78 -5.86 10.80 -30.48
N VAL A 79 -4.88 10.29 -31.22
CA VAL A 79 -3.48 10.76 -31.23
C VAL A 79 -3.34 12.18 -31.82
N THR A 80 -4.41 12.77 -32.37
CA THR A 80 -4.43 14.16 -32.86
C THR A 80 -4.70 15.20 -31.77
N ALA A 81 -5.05 14.75 -30.55
CA ALA A 81 -5.23 15.64 -29.42
C ALA A 81 -3.90 16.29 -28.99
N ASN A 82 -3.92 17.60 -28.76
CA ASN A 82 -2.74 18.34 -28.32
C ASN A 82 -2.09 17.66 -27.11
N PRO A 83 -0.78 17.34 -27.17
CA PRO A 83 -0.09 16.67 -26.06
C PRO A 83 -0.23 17.51 -24.80
N VAL A 84 -0.76 16.89 -23.75
CA VAL A 84 -0.85 17.49 -22.42
C VAL A 84 0.50 17.28 -21.74
N GLU A 85 0.83 18.13 -20.75
CA GLU A 85 1.97 17.92 -19.87
C GLU A 85 1.99 16.46 -19.37
N THR A 86 3.15 15.79 -19.50
CA THR A 86 3.31 14.38 -19.13
C THR A 86 2.88 14.16 -17.69
N TRP A 87 1.92 13.26 -17.49
CA TRP A 87 1.41 12.93 -16.18
C TRP A 87 1.55 11.44 -15.90
N GLU A 88 1.81 11.11 -14.64
CA GLU A 88 1.93 9.73 -14.19
C GLU A 88 0.55 9.15 -13.91
N LEU A 89 0.25 7.97 -14.48
CA LEU A 89 -0.95 7.19 -14.18
C LEU A 89 -0.80 6.57 -12.78
N ARG A 90 -1.03 7.38 -11.76
CA ARG A 90 -1.07 6.94 -10.37
C ARG A 90 -2.44 6.34 -10.08
N SER A 91 -2.48 5.24 -9.34
CA SER A 91 -3.72 4.71 -8.77
C SER A 91 -4.25 5.70 -7.73
N GLN A 92 -4.95 6.73 -8.20
CA GLN A 92 -5.79 7.54 -7.33
C GLN A 92 -6.97 6.66 -6.92
N ILE A 93 -6.87 6.03 -5.76
CA ILE A 93 -8.03 5.51 -5.05
C ILE A 93 -8.76 6.71 -4.42
N SER A 94 -9.25 7.60 -5.28
CA SER A 94 -10.13 8.70 -4.94
C SER A 94 -11.50 8.32 -5.49
N PRO A 95 -12.59 8.39 -4.71
CA PRO A 95 -13.92 8.13 -5.23
C PRO A 95 -14.25 9.19 -6.28
N VAL A 96 -14.30 8.78 -7.56
CA VAL A 96 -14.88 9.59 -8.64
C VAL A 96 -16.30 9.91 -8.22
N THR A 97 -16.53 11.17 -7.87
CA THR A 97 -17.88 11.68 -7.63
C THR A 97 -18.41 12.08 -9.01
N PRO A 98 -19.45 11.43 -9.56
CA PRO A 98 -20.08 11.94 -10.77
C PRO A 98 -20.72 13.28 -10.40
N ARG A 99 -20.29 14.38 -11.03
CA ARG A 99 -21.04 15.63 -11.02
C ARG A 99 -22.31 15.44 -11.84
N ILE A 100 -23.34 14.87 -11.21
CA ILE A 100 -24.71 14.93 -11.71
C ILE A 100 -25.41 16.02 -10.89
N SER A 101 -25.76 17.11 -11.56
CA SER A 101 -26.60 18.17 -11.01
C SER A 101 -27.88 17.56 -10.41
N PRO A 102 -28.27 17.92 -9.18
CA PRO A 102 -29.32 17.19 -8.48
C PRO A 102 -30.69 17.55 -9.05
N ARG A 103 -31.27 16.65 -9.85
CA ARG A 103 -32.72 16.57 -10.01
C ARG A 103 -33.27 15.80 -8.82
N LYS A 104 -34.01 16.51 -7.94
CA LYS A 104 -34.66 15.94 -6.75
C LYS A 104 -35.62 14.81 -7.15
N ALA A 105 -35.42 13.63 -6.58
CA ALA A 105 -36.41 12.57 -6.45
C ALA A 105 -36.18 11.82 -5.12
N PRO A 106 -37.24 11.19 -4.54
CA PRO A 106 -37.36 11.00 -3.10
C PRO A 106 -36.50 9.86 -2.52
N SER A 107 -36.15 10.06 -1.25
CA SER A 107 -35.35 9.18 -0.39
C SER A 107 -35.79 7.71 -0.43
N THR A 108 -34.86 6.83 -0.83
CA THR A 108 -34.91 5.40 -0.57
C THR A 108 -33.83 5.01 0.43
N VAL A 109 -34.27 4.30 1.47
CA VAL A 109 -33.59 3.37 2.41
C VAL A 109 -32.07 3.55 2.63
N PRO A 110 -31.56 3.65 3.87
CA PRO A 110 -30.12 3.77 4.12
C PRO A 110 -29.38 2.52 3.64
N GLY A 111 -28.76 2.59 2.47
CA GLY A 111 -27.80 1.59 2.02
C GLY A 111 -26.63 1.55 3.00
N LYS A 112 -26.24 0.36 3.46
CA LYS A 112 -25.01 0.16 4.22
C LYS A 112 -23.84 0.68 3.39
N LYS A 113 -23.29 1.83 3.75
CA LYS A 113 -22.04 2.33 3.19
C LYS A 113 -20.94 1.33 3.51
N SER A 114 -20.09 1.03 2.55
CA SER A 114 -18.91 0.20 2.77
C SER A 114 -18.01 0.84 3.82
N THR A 115 -17.33 0.02 4.62
CA THR A 115 -16.32 0.52 5.56
C THR A 115 -15.19 1.18 4.79
N PRO A 116 -14.75 2.39 5.17
CA PRO A 116 -13.66 3.07 4.49
C PRO A 116 -12.36 2.25 4.55
N LEU A 117 -11.51 2.40 3.53
CA LEU A 117 -10.20 1.75 3.51
C LEU A 117 -9.39 2.14 4.74
N SER A 118 -8.70 1.18 5.35
CA SER A 118 -7.87 1.41 6.54
C SER A 118 -6.87 2.56 6.34
N THR A 119 -6.32 2.68 5.13
CA THR A 119 -5.34 3.70 4.72
C THR A 119 -5.91 5.09 4.43
N SER A 120 -7.25 5.24 4.36
CA SER A 120 -7.91 6.54 4.16
C SER A 120 -7.87 7.45 5.39
N ARG A 121 -7.45 6.92 6.53
CA ARG A 121 -7.29 7.69 7.77
C ARG A 121 -6.19 8.75 7.62
N LYS A 122 -6.36 9.87 8.32
CA LYS A 122 -5.37 10.97 8.39
C LYS A 122 -4.19 10.68 9.30
N THR A 123 -4.34 9.76 10.25
CA THR A 123 -3.36 9.52 11.32
C THR A 123 -2.70 8.15 11.19
N LEU A 124 -1.57 7.92 11.87
CA LEU A 124 -0.87 6.65 11.75
C LEU A 124 -1.69 5.49 12.32
N ILE A 125 -2.26 5.70 13.50
CA ILE A 125 -3.00 4.68 14.26
C ILE A 125 -4.50 4.92 14.08
N PRO A 126 -5.28 3.94 13.60
CA PRO A 126 -6.71 4.10 13.43
C PRO A 126 -7.40 4.31 14.79
N SER A 127 -8.46 5.11 14.80
CA SER A 127 -9.23 5.40 16.03
C SER A 127 -9.86 4.15 16.67
N SER A 128 -10.07 3.09 15.88
CA SER A 128 -10.55 1.79 16.32
C SER A 128 -9.52 0.98 17.12
N CYS A 129 -8.22 1.26 16.98
CA CYS A 129 -7.18 0.57 17.73
C CYS A 129 -7.01 1.21 19.11
N VAL A 130 -7.32 0.45 20.17
CA VAL A 130 -7.24 0.90 21.56
C VAL A 130 -6.25 0.04 22.34
N LEU A 131 -5.04 0.57 22.57
CA LEU A 131 -4.00 -0.10 23.37
C LEU A 131 -4.08 0.34 24.83
N ARG A 132 -4.02 -0.61 25.78
CA ARG A 132 -4.13 -0.35 27.23
C ARG A 132 -2.75 -0.25 27.90
N ILE A 133 -2.05 0.85 27.66
CA ILE A 133 -0.67 1.07 28.16
C ILE A 133 -0.71 1.76 29.54
N ARG A 134 -0.85 1.00 30.63
CA ARG A 134 -1.01 1.54 32.00
C ARG A 134 0.32 1.80 32.72
N GLN A 135 1.25 0.87 32.58
CA GLN A 135 2.51 0.81 33.32
C GLN A 135 3.61 1.72 32.74
N ALA A 136 3.42 2.25 31.53
CA ALA A 136 4.42 3.06 30.84
C ALA A 136 3.83 4.41 30.35
N PRO A 137 3.78 5.45 31.22
CA PRO A 137 3.14 6.73 30.90
C PRO A 137 3.72 7.42 29.66
N ARG A 138 5.05 7.35 29.47
CA ARG A 138 5.72 7.94 28.31
C ARG A 138 5.32 7.25 27.01
N ILE A 139 5.24 5.91 27.01
CA ILE A 139 4.84 5.14 25.83
C ILE A 139 3.37 5.42 25.49
N ASN A 140 2.51 5.51 26.51
CA ASN A 140 1.11 5.87 26.33
C ASN A 140 0.94 7.28 25.74
N LYS A 141 1.78 8.24 26.15
CA LYS A 141 1.77 9.59 25.58
C LYS A 141 2.13 9.57 24.08
N ILE A 142 3.19 8.85 23.71
CA ILE A 142 3.60 8.67 22.31
C ILE A 142 2.49 7.99 21.49
N TYR A 143 1.86 6.95 22.03
CA TYR A 143 0.71 6.28 21.40
C TYR A 143 -0.43 7.25 21.11
N ARG A 144 -0.76 8.15 22.03
CA ARG A 144 -1.77 9.19 21.82
C ARG A 144 -1.35 10.21 20.77
N GLU A 145 -0.11 10.68 20.82
CA GLU A 145 0.44 11.59 19.81
C GLU A 145 0.34 10.98 18.39
N LEU A 146 0.67 9.70 18.23
CA LEU A 146 0.55 8.98 16.94
C LEU A 146 -0.89 8.76 16.47
N ARG A 147 -1.87 8.81 17.38
CA ARG A 147 -3.31 8.75 17.04
C ARG A 147 -3.87 10.08 16.55
N ASP A 148 -3.22 11.17 16.92
CA ASP A 148 -3.66 12.53 16.62
C ASP A 148 -2.84 13.18 15.49
N LEU A 149 -1.59 12.74 15.29
CA LEU A 149 -0.68 13.27 14.26
C LEU A 149 -1.19 13.00 12.85
N GLU A 150 -1.43 14.05 12.07
CA GLU A 150 -1.80 13.96 10.65
C GLU A 150 -0.59 13.57 9.80
N ILE A 151 -0.52 12.28 9.45
CA ILE A 151 0.67 11.67 8.86
C ILE A 151 0.88 12.07 7.40
N ASP A 152 -0.18 12.54 6.72
CA ASP A 152 -0.10 13.08 5.35
C ASP A 152 0.53 14.49 5.29
N LEU A 153 0.74 15.13 6.46
CA LEU A 153 1.42 16.42 6.57
C LEU A 153 2.80 16.31 7.25
N PHE A 154 2.99 15.27 8.06
CA PHE A 154 4.16 15.12 8.94
C PHE A 154 4.76 13.71 8.86
N GLU A 155 5.06 13.22 7.65
CA GLU A 155 5.56 11.86 7.40
C GLU A 155 6.84 11.56 8.17
N ASN A 156 7.81 12.47 8.13
CA ASN A 156 9.09 12.31 8.81
C ASN A 156 8.92 12.20 10.32
N SER A 157 8.13 13.11 10.91
CA SER A 157 7.84 13.10 12.34
C SER A 157 7.15 11.80 12.76
N GLY A 158 6.16 11.36 11.99
CA GLY A 158 5.46 10.13 12.30
C GLY A 158 6.28 8.86 12.06
N ALA A 159 7.16 8.83 11.06
CA ALA A 159 8.08 7.72 10.83
C ALA A 159 9.07 7.55 12.00
N VAL A 160 9.70 8.65 12.42
CA VAL A 160 10.63 8.67 13.56
C VAL A 160 9.89 8.27 14.83
N MET A 161 8.73 8.85 15.09
CA MET A 161 7.95 8.57 16.30
C MET A 161 7.44 7.13 16.32
N PHE A 162 7.06 6.57 15.17
CA PHE A 162 6.66 5.18 15.07
C PHE A 162 7.81 4.23 15.40
N ARG A 163 9.03 4.50 14.91
CA ARG A 163 10.23 3.74 15.27
C ARG A 163 10.47 3.78 16.78
N VAL A 164 10.38 4.98 17.38
CA VAL A 164 10.54 5.15 18.84
C VAL A 164 9.46 4.38 19.61
N PHE A 165 8.21 4.44 19.17
CA PHE A 165 7.10 3.72 19.78
C PHE A 165 7.31 2.19 19.74
N LEU A 166 7.72 1.65 18.59
CA LEU A 166 8.02 0.24 18.41
C LEU A 166 9.16 -0.21 19.35
N GLU A 167 10.27 0.52 19.37
CA GLU A 167 11.43 0.22 20.20
C GLU A 167 11.07 0.19 21.69
N LEU A 168 10.45 1.26 22.19
CA LEU A 168 10.06 1.36 23.60
C LEU A 168 9.03 0.30 23.99
N SER A 169 8.09 -0.01 23.10
CA SER A 169 7.08 -1.05 23.37
C SER A 169 7.72 -2.43 23.51
N LEU A 170 8.69 -2.77 22.65
CA LEU A 170 9.41 -4.04 22.72
C LEU A 170 10.21 -4.14 24.02
N GLU A 171 10.88 -3.07 24.43
CA GLU A 171 11.66 -3.04 25.67
C GLU A 171 10.79 -3.16 26.92
N GLU A 172 9.67 -2.43 26.98
CA GLU A 172 8.74 -2.51 28.11
C GLU A 172 8.13 -3.91 28.23
N TYR A 173 7.68 -4.48 27.11
CA TYR A 173 7.11 -5.82 27.09
C TYR A 173 8.15 -6.87 27.48
N ALA A 174 9.37 -6.78 26.95
CA ALA A 174 10.46 -7.68 27.29
C ALA A 174 10.80 -7.63 28.79
N ARG A 175 10.81 -6.43 29.39
CA ARG A 175 11.03 -6.26 30.83
C ARG A 175 9.95 -6.96 31.66
N GLY A 176 8.68 -6.81 31.27
CA GLY A 176 7.55 -7.46 31.95
C GLY A 176 7.60 -8.99 31.86
N GLN A 177 8.04 -9.53 30.72
CA GLN A 177 8.11 -10.97 30.46
C GLN A 177 9.49 -11.59 30.78
N LYS A 178 10.44 -10.80 31.30
CA LYS A 178 11.84 -11.21 31.58
C LYS A 178 12.57 -11.76 30.34
N ILE A 179 12.28 -11.22 29.16
CA ILE A 179 13.01 -11.51 27.92
C ILE A 179 14.30 -10.69 27.94
N SER A 180 15.45 -11.36 27.76
CA SER A 180 16.76 -10.71 27.79
C SER A 180 17.15 -10.12 26.43
N PHE A 181 17.53 -8.85 26.43
CA PHE A 181 18.16 -8.18 25.28
C PHE A 181 19.61 -7.83 25.58
N ASN A 182 20.45 -7.90 24.55
CA ASN A 182 21.83 -7.43 24.65
C ASN A 182 21.85 -5.88 24.63
N GLU A 183 22.86 -5.28 25.26
CA GLU A 183 22.97 -3.81 25.45
C GLU A 183 22.94 -3.01 24.13
N ASN A 184 23.34 -3.62 23.01
CA ASN A 184 23.30 -3.05 21.67
C ASN A 184 22.50 -3.90 20.68
N GLU A 185 21.48 -4.59 21.16
CA GLU A 185 20.68 -5.45 20.30
C GLU A 185 19.91 -4.64 19.26
N ARG A 186 20.09 -4.98 17.98
CA ARG A 186 19.38 -4.34 16.87
C ARG A 186 17.88 -4.55 17.01
N LEU A 187 17.09 -3.54 16.63
CA LEU A 187 15.62 -3.57 16.63
C LEU A 187 15.05 -4.83 15.95
N VAL A 188 15.64 -5.26 14.83
CA VAL A 188 15.29 -6.51 14.13
C VAL A 188 15.28 -7.72 15.09
N ASN A 189 16.31 -7.83 15.93
CA ASN A 189 16.50 -8.99 16.80
C ASN A 189 15.59 -8.91 18.03
N LYS A 190 15.38 -7.70 18.59
CA LYS A 190 14.38 -7.48 19.64
C LYS A 190 12.98 -7.89 19.15
N LEU A 191 12.62 -7.47 17.94
CA LEU A 191 11.34 -7.81 17.31
C LEU A 191 11.19 -9.32 17.09
N LYS A 192 12.24 -10.00 16.61
CA LYS A 192 12.26 -11.47 16.47
C LYS A 192 12.04 -12.18 17.80
N LYS A 193 12.80 -11.82 18.83
CA LYS A 193 12.70 -12.43 20.17
C LYS A 193 11.32 -12.29 20.78
N VAL A 194 10.70 -11.11 20.68
CA VAL A 194 9.32 -10.90 21.17
C VAL A 194 8.32 -11.69 20.35
N ALA A 195 8.46 -11.75 19.02
CA ALA A 195 7.60 -12.57 18.17
C ALA A 195 7.73 -14.08 18.50
N ASP A 196 8.93 -14.58 18.74
CA ASP A 196 9.18 -15.95 19.19
C ASP A 196 8.52 -16.23 20.54
N TYR A 197 8.62 -15.29 21.48
CA TYR A 197 7.96 -15.40 22.78
C TYR A 197 6.43 -15.47 22.64
N LEU A 198 5.81 -14.55 21.89
CA LEU A 198 4.36 -14.53 21.68
C LEU A 198 3.85 -15.82 21.04
N LYS A 199 4.62 -16.40 20.10
CA LYS A 199 4.32 -17.71 19.52
C LYS A 199 4.39 -18.81 20.57
N ASN A 200 5.49 -18.90 21.33
CA ASN A 200 5.71 -19.96 22.31
C ASN A 200 4.72 -19.89 23.48
N ALA A 201 4.32 -18.68 23.88
CA ALA A 201 3.28 -18.43 24.86
C ALA A 201 1.85 -18.67 24.31
N LYS A 202 1.71 -19.05 23.03
CA LYS A 202 0.43 -19.27 22.33
C LYS A 202 -0.50 -18.06 22.34
N LEU A 203 0.06 -16.85 22.41
CA LEU A 203 -0.67 -15.59 22.34
C LEU A 203 -0.97 -15.17 20.90
N MET A 204 -0.17 -15.64 19.95
CA MET A 204 -0.35 -15.41 18.52
C MET A 204 0.00 -16.65 17.70
N THR A 205 -0.66 -16.82 16.56
CA THR A 205 -0.37 -17.89 15.60
C THR A 205 0.75 -17.51 14.63
N ASP A 206 1.33 -18.50 13.94
CA ASP A 206 2.33 -18.26 12.89
C ASP A 206 1.81 -17.36 11.76
N ASN A 207 0.54 -17.53 11.39
CA ASN A 207 -0.10 -16.70 10.37
C ASN A 207 -0.21 -15.23 10.79
N GLU A 208 -0.52 -14.98 12.07
CA GLU A 208 -0.61 -13.62 12.61
C GLU A 208 0.76 -12.96 12.78
N LEU A 209 1.80 -13.76 13.02
CA LEU A 209 3.17 -13.26 13.13
C LEU A 209 3.87 -13.13 11.78
N LYS A 210 3.29 -13.64 10.69
CA LYS A 210 3.88 -13.57 9.34
C LYS A 210 4.33 -12.16 8.94
N PRO A 211 3.55 -11.08 9.14
CA PRO A 211 3.99 -9.72 8.81
C PRO A 211 5.25 -9.30 9.58
N ILE A 212 5.32 -9.65 10.87
CA ILE A 212 6.48 -9.38 11.72
C ILE A 212 7.71 -10.16 11.25
N ARG A 213 7.54 -11.42 10.84
CA ARG A 213 8.62 -12.24 10.28
C ARG A 213 9.15 -11.69 8.95
N VAL A 214 8.27 -11.18 8.09
CA VAL A 214 8.66 -10.53 6.84
C VAL A 214 9.46 -9.25 7.11
N ALA A 215 9.00 -8.41 8.04
CA ALA A 215 9.69 -7.19 8.49
C ALA A 215 11.08 -7.46 9.10
N CYS A 216 11.30 -8.68 9.58
CA CYS A 216 12.53 -9.14 10.21
C CYS A 216 13.54 -9.79 9.23
N SER A 217 13.07 -10.25 8.07
CA SER A 217 13.86 -11.07 7.13
C SER A 217 14.20 -10.35 5.84
N SER A 218 13.29 -9.48 5.36
CA SER A 218 13.51 -8.73 4.13
C SER A 218 14.30 -7.45 4.41
N LYS A 219 15.38 -7.22 3.66
CA LYS A 219 16.13 -5.95 3.72
C LYS A 219 15.38 -4.81 3.01
N ASP A 220 14.55 -5.15 2.02
CA ASP A 220 13.93 -4.20 1.08
C ASP A 220 12.41 -4.14 1.20
N ALA A 221 11.80 -4.86 2.15
CA ALA A 221 10.37 -4.74 2.39
C ALA A 221 10.06 -3.33 2.91
N LEU A 222 9.01 -2.72 2.38
CA LEU A 222 8.44 -1.44 2.84
C LEU A 222 8.21 -1.40 4.37
N PHE A 223 8.09 -2.58 4.99
CA PHE A 223 7.77 -2.80 6.40
C PHE A 223 8.98 -3.22 7.25
N ALA A 224 10.19 -3.23 6.68
CA ALA A 224 11.37 -3.71 7.38
C ALA A 224 11.81 -2.73 8.47
N THR A 225 12.32 -3.28 9.58
CA THR A 225 12.96 -2.48 10.64
C THR A 225 14.18 -1.70 10.13
N ASN A 226 14.81 -2.16 9.03
CA ASN A 226 15.83 -1.40 8.32
C ASN A 226 15.27 -0.16 7.63
N THR A 227 14.05 -0.22 7.08
CA THR A 227 13.34 0.91 6.45
C THR A 227 13.04 1.98 7.49
N LEU A 228 12.52 1.61 8.66
CA LEU A 228 12.32 2.52 9.78
C LEU A 228 13.64 3.16 10.25
N ASN A 229 14.74 2.41 10.22
CA ASN A 229 16.07 2.93 10.52
C ASN A 229 16.58 3.90 9.44
N ALA A 230 16.33 3.59 8.17
CA ALA A 230 16.71 4.42 7.05
C ALA A 230 16.00 5.78 7.09
N TYR A 231 14.72 5.83 7.48
CA TYR A 231 13.99 7.11 7.65
C TYR A 231 14.64 8.07 8.67
N VAL A 232 15.45 7.56 9.60
CA VAL A 232 16.13 8.39 10.60
C VAL A 232 17.53 8.81 10.15
N HIS A 233 18.22 7.94 9.40
CA HIS A 233 19.67 8.07 9.18
C HIS A 233 20.09 8.27 7.72
N ASN A 234 19.19 8.06 6.76
CA ASN A 234 19.48 8.23 5.34
C ASN A 234 18.83 9.53 4.83
N PRO A 235 19.63 10.59 4.52
CA PRO A 235 19.09 11.86 4.05
C PRO A 235 18.44 11.78 2.66
N TYR A 236 18.67 10.69 1.93
CA TYR A 236 18.13 10.47 0.58
C TYR A 236 16.93 9.52 0.56
N PHE A 237 16.41 9.11 1.74
CA PHE A 237 15.30 8.18 1.83
C PHE A 237 14.17 8.73 2.70
N ALA A 238 13.12 9.23 2.03
CA ALA A 238 11.98 9.86 2.69
C ALA A 238 10.84 8.85 2.94
N PRO A 239 10.16 8.95 4.10
CA PRO A 239 8.96 8.17 4.38
C PRO A 239 7.77 8.66 3.56
N LYS A 240 6.87 7.72 3.23
CA LYS A 240 5.56 8.00 2.62
C LYS A 240 4.45 7.65 3.60
N SER A 241 3.44 8.51 3.68
CA SER A 241 2.33 8.34 4.62
C SER A 241 1.60 7.01 4.43
N ILE A 242 1.38 6.58 3.19
CA ILE A 242 0.72 5.31 2.85
C ILE A 242 1.51 4.10 3.36
N ASP A 243 2.83 4.11 3.20
CA ASP A 243 3.69 3.01 3.63
C ASP A 243 3.67 2.89 5.16
N LEU A 244 3.68 4.02 5.87
CA LEU A 244 3.56 4.04 7.33
C LEU A 244 2.21 3.49 7.81
N LYS A 245 1.10 3.89 7.17
CA LYS A 245 -0.25 3.38 7.49
C LYS A 245 -0.35 1.87 7.29
N ILE A 246 0.16 1.35 6.17
CA ILE A 246 0.19 -0.09 5.89
C ILE A 246 1.12 -0.82 6.89
N THR A 247 2.26 -0.22 7.22
CA THR A 247 3.18 -0.80 8.23
C THR A 247 2.46 -0.94 9.57
N TRP A 248 1.73 0.08 10.02
CA TRP A 248 0.94 0.01 11.23
C TRP A 248 -0.10 -1.11 11.16
N ASP A 249 -0.87 -1.19 10.07
CA ASP A 249 -1.93 -2.21 9.92
C ASP A 249 -1.39 -3.63 10.04
N ASN A 250 -0.21 -3.86 9.47
CA ASN A 250 0.50 -5.14 9.57
C ASN A 250 0.98 -5.46 11.00
N PHE A 251 1.26 -4.44 11.80
CA PHE A 251 1.81 -4.56 13.16
C PHE A 251 0.72 -4.45 14.25
N GLN A 252 -0.49 -4.01 13.91
CA GLN A 252 -1.53 -3.70 14.89
C GLN A 252 -1.83 -4.88 15.80
N LYS A 253 -2.09 -6.07 15.23
CA LYS A 253 -2.35 -7.28 16.02
C LYS A 253 -1.21 -7.64 16.97
N PHE A 254 0.04 -7.38 16.55
CA PHE A 254 1.22 -7.64 17.37
C PHE A 254 1.27 -6.69 18.57
N PHE A 255 1.00 -5.40 18.38
CA PHE A 255 0.89 -4.46 19.49
C PHE A 255 -0.29 -4.76 20.41
N GLU A 256 -1.44 -5.14 19.85
CA GLU A 256 -2.60 -5.54 20.64
C GLU A 256 -2.29 -6.75 21.53
N ALA A 257 -1.57 -7.76 21.01
CA ALA A 257 -1.14 -8.90 21.81
C ALA A 257 -0.16 -8.50 22.93
N MET A 258 0.80 -7.60 22.65
CA MET A 258 1.76 -7.13 23.66
C MET A 258 1.11 -6.32 24.79
N TRP A 259 0.07 -5.54 24.47
CA TRP A 259 -0.62 -4.66 25.42
C TRP A 259 -1.98 -5.20 25.88
N SER A 260 -2.21 -6.51 25.72
CA SER A 260 -3.42 -7.20 26.16
C SER A 260 -3.47 -7.45 27.67
#